data_AF-A0A2V8YFM5-F1
#
_entry.id   AF-A0A2V8YFM5-F1
#
_cell.length_a   1.000
_cell.length_b   1.000
_cell.length_c   1.000
_cell.angle_alpha   90.00
_cell.angle_beta   90.00
_cell.angle_gamma   90.00
#
_symmetry.space_group_name_H-M   'P 1'
#
loop_
_entity.id
_entity.type
_entity.pdbx_description
1 polymer ?
#
loop_
_entity_poly.entity_id
_entity_poly.type
_entity_poly.pdbx_seq_one_letter_code
_entity_poly.pdbx_strand_id
1 'polypeptide(L)'
;MWNKCVYNSVFSTGCQDMKNRAKPVYLIALLLAVCTILALTAVPSPSDTSSDSWPNYGRDAGGMRYSPLTQITRDNVSQLKVAWTFHTGDVSEGGGRRKRSGFETTPLLVDGTLFLTTAFNRIIALDPETGQQRWAYDPKIDLDGDYGDGLINRGVATWLDTTRSAKQLCHRRIFESTQDARLVAVDAATGAPCADFGKDGQVSLREVLQYHPGWYHMTSPPAIIDDLVVVGSAIDDNHRVDMARGVVRAYDARSGALRWSWDPLPANPTAAAAEGKSPSWRSGAGNAWSIMVVDQGRDLLFVPTGSASPDYYGGLRPGDDKWSNSVVALRGKTGQLVWGFQLVHHDLWDFDSAAPPLLATLRVDGKDVPVVIQGNKSGAMYPAKLLRPHSPSQSSHLRSLRKLFLPTKLGDQLPRIAIGAEITFRASATKAFLRRPAFKALSWYPETSAA
;
A
#
# COMPACT_ATOMS: atom_id res chain seq x y z
N MET A 1 70.95 -8.68 -36.22
CA MET A 1 70.90 -10.01 -36.86
C MET A 1 69.48 -10.21 -37.41
N TRP A 2 69.19 -9.68 -38.59
CA TRP A 2 69.11 -10.41 -39.88
C TRP A 2 68.08 -11.54 -39.90
N ASN A 3 66.91 -11.24 -40.50
CA ASN A 3 66.22 -12.02 -41.54
C ASN A 3 64.98 -11.22 -41.99
N LYS A 4 65.12 -10.28 -42.93
CA LYS A 4 64.87 -10.45 -44.39
C LYS A 4 63.57 -11.20 -44.72
N CYS A 5 62.53 -10.39 -44.92
CA CYS A 5 61.41 -10.71 -45.82
C CYS A 5 61.90 -10.71 -47.27
N VAL A 6 61.54 -11.75 -48.01
CA VAL A 6 61.37 -11.73 -49.47
C VAL A 6 60.20 -12.67 -49.77
N TYR A 7 59.10 -12.16 -50.35
CA TYR A 7 58.53 -12.66 -51.60
C TYR A 7 57.30 -11.83 -52.04
N ASN A 8 57.54 -11.09 -53.13
CA ASN A 8 56.68 -10.67 -54.25
C ASN A 8 55.15 -10.72 -54.19
N SER A 9 54.58 -9.52 -54.41
CA SER A 9 53.58 -9.16 -55.42
C SER A 9 52.75 -10.28 -56.08
N VAL A 10 51.49 -10.42 -55.67
CA VAL A 10 50.27 -10.47 -56.51
C VAL A 10 49.11 -10.06 -55.58
N PHE A 11 48.09 -9.34 -56.07
CA PHE A 11 46.88 -8.87 -55.37
C PHE A 11 46.95 -7.51 -54.64
N SER A 12 47.15 -6.41 -55.38
CA SER A 12 47.05 -5.04 -54.84
C SER A 12 45.63 -4.43 -54.83
N THR A 13 44.59 -5.14 -55.24
CA THR A 13 43.22 -4.57 -55.36
C THR A 13 42.19 -5.06 -54.35
N GLY A 14 42.54 -5.99 -53.44
CA GLY A 14 41.60 -6.54 -52.45
C GLY A 14 41.59 -5.89 -51.07
N CYS A 15 42.58 -5.05 -50.74
CA CYS A 15 42.81 -4.63 -49.35
C CYS A 15 42.22 -3.24 -49.00
N GLN A 16 41.83 -2.44 -50.00
CA GLN A 16 41.21 -1.12 -49.77
C GLN A 16 39.69 -1.19 -49.56
N ASP A 17 38.99 -2.16 -50.16
CA ASP A 17 37.53 -2.29 -50.01
C ASP A 17 37.11 -2.85 -48.63
N MET A 18 37.94 -3.66 -47.99
CA MET A 18 37.68 -4.15 -46.62
C MET A 18 37.86 -3.06 -45.56
N LYS A 19 38.74 -2.07 -45.79
CA LYS A 19 38.97 -0.97 -44.83
C LYS A 19 37.81 0.02 -44.78
N ASN A 20 37.03 0.18 -45.85
CA ASN A 20 35.88 1.09 -45.88
C ASN A 20 34.57 0.44 -45.41
N ARG A 21 34.44 -0.89 -45.50
CA ARG A 21 33.29 -1.63 -44.91
C ARG A 21 33.44 -1.92 -43.42
N ALA A 22 34.66 -1.92 -42.88
CA ALA A 22 34.89 -2.12 -41.45
C ALA A 22 34.53 -0.88 -40.60
N LYS A 23 34.72 0.34 -41.12
CA LYS A 23 34.43 1.59 -40.39
C LYS A 23 32.99 1.74 -39.88
N PRO A 24 31.93 1.45 -40.66
CA PRO A 24 30.56 1.51 -40.14
C PRO A 24 30.25 0.41 -39.11
N VAL A 25 30.89 -0.77 -39.22
CA VAL A 25 30.71 -1.87 -38.27
C VAL A 25 31.37 -1.54 -36.92
N TYR A 26 32.55 -0.91 -36.93
CA TYR A 26 33.20 -0.45 -35.70
C TYR A 26 32.43 0.70 -35.03
N LEU A 27 31.83 1.63 -35.78
CA LEU A 27 30.99 2.68 -35.20
C LEU A 27 29.69 2.13 -34.59
N ILE A 28 29.03 1.18 -35.26
CA ILE A 28 27.81 0.55 -34.74
C ILE A 28 28.12 -0.31 -33.51
N ALA A 29 29.25 -1.04 -33.51
CA ALA A 29 29.70 -1.79 -32.34
C ALA A 29 30.09 -0.87 -31.17
N LEU A 30 30.73 0.29 -31.42
CA LEU A 30 31.02 1.28 -30.38
C LEU A 30 29.74 1.93 -29.84
N LEU A 31 28.77 2.27 -30.69
CA LEU A 31 27.49 2.84 -30.28
C LEU A 31 26.64 1.83 -29.48
N LEU A 32 26.66 0.55 -29.85
CA LEU A 32 26.01 -0.53 -29.10
C LEU A 32 26.72 -0.81 -27.77
N ALA A 33 28.06 -0.75 -27.74
CA ALA A 33 28.86 -0.89 -26.51
C ALA A 33 28.64 0.29 -25.55
N VAL A 34 28.56 1.52 -26.07
CA VAL A 34 28.25 2.73 -25.27
C VAL A 34 26.80 2.68 -24.77
N CYS A 35 25.83 2.23 -25.58
CA CYS A 35 24.45 2.01 -25.11
C CYS A 35 24.32 0.89 -24.08
N THR A 36 25.12 -0.18 -24.16
CA THR A 36 25.12 -1.24 -23.13
C THR A 36 25.83 -0.80 -21.84
N ILE A 37 26.87 0.04 -21.92
CA ILE A 37 27.53 0.61 -20.73
C ILE A 37 26.62 1.67 -20.05
N LEU A 38 25.85 2.45 -20.82
CA LEU A 38 24.83 3.36 -20.29
C LEU A 38 23.61 2.62 -19.71
N ALA A 39 23.24 1.45 -20.25
CA ALA A 39 22.15 0.62 -19.71
C ALA A 39 22.54 -0.13 -18.42
N LEU A 40 23.83 -0.40 -18.17
CA LEU A 40 24.32 -1.01 -16.93
C LEU A 40 24.57 -0.01 -15.79
N THR A 41 24.40 1.29 -16.03
CA THR A 41 24.54 2.35 -15.01
C THR A 41 23.22 3.04 -14.68
N ALA A 42 22.09 2.35 -14.88
CA ALA A 42 20.86 2.68 -14.17
C ALA A 42 21.07 2.39 -12.67
N VAL A 43 21.81 3.28 -12.02
CA VAL A 43 21.79 3.41 -10.57
C VAL A 43 20.33 3.61 -10.21
N PRO A 44 19.71 2.74 -9.39
CA PRO A 44 18.36 3.01 -8.90
C PRO A 44 18.42 4.39 -8.27
N SER A 45 17.59 5.33 -8.75
CA SER A 45 17.44 6.61 -8.07
C SER A 45 17.19 6.28 -6.60
N PRO A 46 18.10 6.64 -5.67
CA PRO A 46 17.75 6.56 -4.27
C PRO A 46 16.47 7.38 -4.14
N SER A 47 15.40 6.77 -3.65
CA SER A 47 14.30 7.54 -3.10
C SER A 47 14.94 8.50 -2.11
N ASP A 48 14.92 9.79 -2.42
CA ASP A 48 15.59 10.90 -1.70
C ASP A 48 15.07 11.09 -0.25
N THR A 49 14.34 10.10 0.26
CA THR A 49 13.95 9.95 1.64
C THR A 49 15.16 9.57 2.47
N SER A 50 15.62 10.54 3.26
CA SER A 50 16.61 10.35 4.32
C SER A 50 16.27 9.12 5.16
N SER A 51 17.29 8.43 5.65
CA SER A 51 17.14 7.15 6.37
C SER A 51 16.28 7.27 7.64
N ASP A 52 16.15 8.47 8.19
CA ASP A 52 15.36 8.85 9.35
C ASP A 52 13.92 9.29 9.03
N SER A 53 13.55 9.45 7.76
CA SER A 53 12.17 9.81 7.37
C SER A 53 11.18 8.64 7.49
N TRP A 54 9.90 8.99 7.66
CA TRP A 54 8.76 8.06 7.66
C TRP A 54 7.61 8.62 6.79
N PRO A 55 7.77 8.61 5.46
CA PRO A 55 6.85 9.30 4.53
C PRO A 55 5.56 8.56 4.20
N ASN A 56 5.43 7.29 4.58
CA ASN A 56 4.23 6.48 4.33
C ASN A 56 3.75 5.85 5.63
N TYR A 57 2.49 5.42 5.70
CA TYR A 57 1.96 4.67 6.84
C TYR A 57 2.86 3.49 7.22
N GLY A 58 3.36 2.75 6.21
CA GLY A 58 4.27 1.63 6.38
C GLY A 58 5.76 1.97 6.33
N ARG A 59 6.14 3.24 6.54
CA ARG A 59 7.43 3.87 6.22
C ARG A 59 7.68 4.00 4.71
N ASP A 60 7.60 2.90 3.98
CA ASP A 60 7.66 2.86 2.53
C ASP A 60 6.31 2.50 1.92
N ALA A 61 6.22 2.70 0.60
CA ALA A 61 5.02 2.49 -0.19
C ALA A 61 4.57 1.01 -0.21
N GLY A 62 5.48 0.07 0.05
CA GLY A 62 5.24 -1.37 0.09
C GLY A 62 4.86 -1.92 1.47
N GLY A 63 4.85 -1.09 2.52
CA GLY A 63 4.30 -1.46 3.82
C GLY A 63 5.26 -2.17 4.78
N MET A 64 6.59 -2.12 4.58
CA MET A 64 7.53 -2.95 5.38
C MET A 64 7.52 -2.67 6.88
N ARG A 65 7.19 -1.44 7.31
CA ARG A 65 7.29 -0.98 8.71
C ARG A 65 8.66 -1.24 9.35
N TYR A 66 9.72 -1.17 8.55
CA TYR A 66 11.09 -1.46 8.97
C TYR A 66 11.97 -0.21 8.91
N SER A 67 12.57 0.17 10.04
CA SER A 67 13.56 1.25 10.12
C SER A 67 14.99 0.70 10.03
N PRO A 68 15.88 1.31 9.21
CA PRO A 68 17.29 0.95 9.15
C PRO A 68 18.12 1.60 10.26
N LEU A 69 17.53 2.46 11.11
CA LEU A 69 18.24 3.13 12.19
C LEU A 69 18.71 2.12 13.24
N THR A 70 19.94 2.31 13.72
CA THR A 70 20.60 1.38 14.65
C THR A 70 21.04 2.04 15.97
N GLN A 71 20.63 3.29 16.22
CA GLN A 71 20.97 3.98 17.47
C GLN A 71 20.37 3.28 18.69
N ILE A 72 19.12 2.82 18.58
CA ILE A 72 18.44 2.02 19.61
C ILE A 72 18.61 0.54 19.24
N THR A 73 19.23 -0.22 20.13
CA THR A 73 19.56 -1.63 19.95
C THR A 73 19.05 -2.46 21.14
N ARG A 74 19.18 -3.79 21.06
CA ARG A 74 18.86 -4.68 22.18
C ARG A 74 19.69 -4.40 23.43
N ASP A 75 20.88 -3.82 23.27
CA ASP A 75 21.82 -3.59 24.37
C ASP A 75 21.52 -2.29 25.14
N ASN A 76 20.82 -1.33 24.51
CA ASN A 76 20.54 -0.03 25.11
C ASN A 76 19.06 0.36 25.21
N VAL A 77 18.13 -0.45 24.67
CA VAL A 77 16.67 -0.16 24.69
C VAL A 77 16.12 0.06 26.11
N SER A 78 16.72 -0.58 27.11
CA SER A 78 16.37 -0.39 28.52
C SER A 78 16.65 1.01 29.06
N GLN A 79 17.42 1.83 28.34
CA GLN A 79 17.77 3.19 28.71
C GLN A 79 16.80 4.23 28.13
N LEU A 80 15.79 3.82 27.35
CA LEU A 80 14.82 4.73 26.76
C LEU A 80 14.07 5.50 27.83
N LYS A 81 13.88 6.79 27.55
CA LYS A 81 13.09 7.72 28.35
C LYS A 81 12.11 8.43 27.43
N VAL A 82 10.95 8.80 27.97
CA VAL A 82 10.02 9.67 27.26
C VAL A 82 10.72 10.99 26.96
N ALA A 83 10.81 11.35 25.68
CA ALA A 83 11.36 12.64 25.26
C ALA A 83 10.36 13.77 25.50
N TRP A 84 9.10 13.56 25.08
CA TRP A 84 7.98 14.47 25.27
C TRP A 84 6.65 13.71 25.10
N THR A 85 5.56 14.34 25.53
CA THR A 85 4.18 13.85 25.36
C THR A 85 3.33 14.97 24.76
N PHE A 86 2.50 14.64 23.76
CA PHE A 86 1.53 15.57 23.17
C PHE A 86 0.10 15.07 23.42
N HIS A 87 -0.77 15.95 23.92
CA HIS A 87 -2.18 15.66 24.16
C HIS A 87 -3.03 16.30 23.08
N THR A 88 -3.71 15.48 22.26
CA THR A 88 -4.51 15.97 21.11
C THR A 88 -5.77 16.72 21.55
N GLY A 89 -6.34 16.36 22.70
CA GLY A 89 -7.59 16.89 23.24
C GLY A 89 -8.86 16.33 22.57
N ASP A 90 -8.72 15.58 21.49
CA ASP A 90 -9.82 15.05 20.68
C ASP A 90 -10.23 13.66 21.19
N VAL A 91 -10.91 13.64 22.35
CA VAL A 91 -11.36 12.42 23.04
C VAL A 91 -12.87 12.47 23.25
N SER A 92 -13.53 11.33 23.02
CA SER A 92 -14.93 11.08 23.32
C SER A 92 -15.07 9.73 24.00
N GLU A 93 -15.63 9.70 25.20
CA GLU A 93 -15.95 8.46 25.92
C GLU A 93 -17.17 7.72 25.34
N GLY A 94 -17.88 8.37 24.40
CA GLY A 94 -19.16 7.91 23.89
C GLY A 94 -20.34 8.30 24.80
N GLY A 95 -21.51 8.51 24.20
CA GLY A 95 -22.73 8.87 24.93
C GLY A 95 -23.72 9.66 24.07
N GLY A 96 -25.01 9.40 24.27
CA GLY A 96 -26.05 9.95 23.38
C GLY A 96 -25.82 9.52 21.93
N ARG A 97 -25.75 10.49 21.00
CA ARG A 97 -25.42 10.23 19.59
C ARG A 97 -23.91 10.16 19.31
N ARG A 98 -23.08 10.69 20.21
CA ARG A 98 -21.64 10.77 19.97
C ARG A 98 -20.98 9.42 20.21
N LYS A 99 -20.23 8.96 19.22
CA LYS A 99 -19.50 7.69 19.30
C LYS A 99 -18.21 7.86 20.13
N ARG A 100 -17.69 6.74 20.62
CA ARG A 100 -16.40 6.69 21.33
C ARG A 100 -15.25 6.95 20.35
N SER A 101 -14.21 7.64 20.80
CA SER A 101 -12.99 7.85 20.03
C SER A 101 -11.96 6.74 20.24
N GLY A 102 -11.28 6.34 19.16
CA GLY A 102 -10.10 5.48 19.18
C GLY A 102 -8.92 6.16 18.47
N PHE A 103 -7.71 6.03 19.03
CA PHE A 103 -6.51 6.63 18.46
C PHE A 103 -5.69 5.57 17.71
N GLU A 104 -5.79 5.56 16.37
CA GLU A 104 -5.17 4.55 15.49
C GLU A 104 -4.07 5.13 14.58
N THR A 105 -3.79 6.43 14.67
CA THR A 105 -2.90 7.12 13.72
C THR A 105 -1.48 6.54 13.74
N THR A 106 -0.90 6.32 12.56
CA THR A 106 0.56 6.24 12.41
C THR A 106 1.07 7.61 11.93
N PRO A 107 1.89 8.33 12.71
CA PRO A 107 2.45 9.61 12.27
C PRO A 107 3.38 9.48 11.07
N LEU A 108 3.44 10.52 10.24
CA LEU A 108 4.43 10.66 9.17
C LEU A 108 5.52 11.65 9.57
N LEU A 109 6.78 11.33 9.30
CA LEU A 109 7.92 12.24 9.49
C LEU A 109 8.50 12.61 8.13
N VAL A 110 8.26 13.84 7.69
CA VAL A 110 8.65 14.34 6.38
C VAL A 110 9.05 15.81 6.49
N ASP A 111 10.12 16.20 5.80
CA ASP A 111 10.63 17.58 5.78
C ASP A 111 10.79 18.18 7.19
N GLY A 112 11.32 17.38 8.13
CA GLY A 112 11.55 17.79 9.52
C GLY A 112 10.27 18.13 10.30
N THR A 113 9.12 17.58 9.89
CA THR A 113 7.81 17.80 10.52
C THR A 113 7.12 16.46 10.77
N LEU A 114 6.56 16.29 11.97
CA LEU A 114 5.76 15.12 12.34
C LEU A 114 4.28 15.44 12.12
N PHE A 115 3.63 14.74 11.20
CA PHE A 115 2.21 14.88 10.89
C PHE A 115 1.41 13.73 11.50
N LEU A 116 0.30 14.03 12.17
CA LEU A 116 -0.62 13.03 12.69
C LEU A 116 -2.08 13.47 12.53
N THR A 117 -2.98 12.50 12.56
CA THR A 117 -4.43 12.75 12.61
C THR A 117 -4.97 12.47 14.00
N THR A 118 -6.14 13.03 14.31
CA THR A 118 -6.90 12.70 15.51
C THR A 118 -8.18 11.94 15.18
N ALA A 119 -8.83 11.39 16.20
CA ALA A 119 -10.16 10.77 16.09
C ALA A 119 -11.23 11.72 15.54
N PHE A 120 -11.03 13.04 15.64
CA PHE A 120 -11.94 14.08 15.15
C PHE A 120 -11.52 14.59 13.76
N ASN A 121 -10.65 13.85 13.06
CA ASN A 121 -10.08 14.22 11.76
C ASN A 121 -9.28 15.54 11.76
N ARG A 122 -8.70 15.95 12.88
CA ARG A 122 -7.77 17.10 12.86
C ARG A 122 -6.41 16.64 12.37
N ILE A 123 -5.82 17.37 11.41
CA ILE A 123 -4.43 17.20 11.00
C ILE A 123 -3.57 18.09 11.88
N ILE A 124 -2.59 17.51 12.57
CA ILE A 124 -1.69 18.23 13.46
C ILE A 124 -0.26 18.07 12.94
N ALA A 125 0.44 19.19 12.80
CA ALA A 125 1.87 19.22 12.52
C ALA A 125 2.65 19.59 13.79
N LEU A 126 3.58 18.75 14.17
CA LEU A 126 4.44 18.93 15.32
C LEU A 126 5.91 19.06 14.90
N ASP A 127 6.66 19.79 15.71
CA ASP A 127 8.10 19.67 15.74
C ASP A 127 8.49 18.30 16.34
N PRO A 128 9.26 17.45 15.62
CA PRO A 128 9.56 16.09 16.07
C PRO A 128 10.49 16.02 17.29
N GLU A 129 11.31 17.05 17.53
CA GLU A 129 12.28 17.05 18.64
C GLU A 129 11.64 17.51 19.94
N THR A 130 10.72 18.48 19.87
CA THR A 130 10.13 19.13 21.04
C THR A 130 8.68 18.74 21.31
N GLY A 131 7.97 18.19 20.32
CA GLY A 131 6.53 17.95 20.39
C GLY A 131 5.68 19.21 20.29
N GLN A 132 6.28 20.38 20.04
CA GLN A 132 5.56 21.65 19.91
C GLN A 132 4.68 21.63 18.65
N GLN A 133 3.40 21.99 18.81
CA GLN A 133 2.51 22.17 17.67
C GLN A 133 2.93 23.35 16.81
N ARG A 134 3.17 23.09 15.52
CA ARG A 134 3.44 24.11 14.50
C ARG A 134 2.14 24.69 13.96
N TRP A 135 1.21 23.81 13.60
CA TRP A 135 -0.13 24.17 13.15
C TRP A 135 -1.09 23.01 13.35
N ALA A 136 -2.40 23.30 13.30
CA ALA A 136 -3.45 22.29 13.22
C ALA A 136 -4.51 22.74 12.21
N TYR A 137 -5.00 21.79 11.42
CA TYR A 137 -6.13 21.96 10.52
C TYR A 137 -7.30 21.13 11.03
N ASP A 138 -8.49 21.72 11.04
CA ASP A 138 -9.72 21.06 11.49
C ASP A 138 -10.76 21.10 10.36
N PRO A 139 -11.10 19.96 9.74
CA PRO A 139 -12.09 19.87 8.68
C PRO A 139 -13.52 20.02 9.17
N LYS A 140 -13.76 20.09 10.50
CA LYS A 140 -15.07 20.26 11.13
C LYS A 140 -16.06 19.16 10.71
N ILE A 141 -15.66 17.90 10.86
CA ILE A 141 -16.58 16.77 10.64
C ILE A 141 -17.76 16.82 11.61
N ASP A 142 -18.89 16.21 11.24
CA ASP A 142 -19.98 15.97 12.18
C ASP A 142 -19.56 14.89 13.17
N LEU A 143 -19.32 15.26 14.43
CA LEU A 143 -18.91 14.33 15.50
C LEU A 143 -20.05 13.48 16.06
N ASP A 144 -21.29 13.80 15.72
CA ASP A 144 -22.48 13.06 16.13
C ASP A 144 -23.06 12.21 14.98
N GLY A 145 -22.29 12.04 13.90
CA GLY A 145 -22.61 11.16 12.80
C GLY A 145 -22.68 9.69 13.23
N ASP A 146 -23.51 8.92 12.54
CA ASP A 146 -23.71 7.51 12.83
C ASP A 146 -22.59 6.63 12.25
N TYR A 147 -21.36 6.86 12.70
CA TYR A 147 -20.18 6.08 12.29
C TYR A 147 -20.15 4.75 13.06
N GLY A 148 -20.32 3.64 12.35
CA GLY A 148 -20.35 2.28 12.92
C GLY A 148 -19.07 1.91 13.67
N ASP A 149 -17.92 2.32 13.12
CA ASP A 149 -16.58 2.04 13.68
C ASP A 149 -16.17 3.00 14.83
N GLY A 150 -17.03 3.96 15.15
CA GLY A 150 -16.74 5.03 16.10
C GLY A 150 -15.89 6.16 15.51
N LEU A 151 -15.36 7.03 16.39
CA LEU A 151 -14.52 8.15 15.98
C LEU A 151 -13.05 7.69 15.86
N ILE A 152 -12.63 7.25 14.67
CA ILE A 152 -11.28 6.75 14.38
C ILE A 152 -10.69 7.33 13.10
N ASN A 153 -9.36 7.42 13.04
CA ASN A 153 -8.60 7.69 11.83
C ASN A 153 -7.17 7.13 11.96
N ARG A 154 -6.63 6.57 10.86
CA ARG A 154 -5.32 5.89 10.84
C ARG A 154 -4.17 6.75 10.31
N GLY A 155 -4.43 7.97 9.84
CA GLY A 155 -3.38 8.91 9.47
C GLY A 155 -3.61 9.63 8.14
N VAL A 156 -2.55 10.29 7.71
CA VAL A 156 -2.48 11.06 6.47
C VAL A 156 -1.60 10.37 5.42
N ALA A 157 -1.69 10.87 4.19
CA ALA A 157 -0.72 10.60 3.13
C ALA A 157 -0.01 11.90 2.71
N THR A 158 1.13 11.81 2.05
CA THR A 158 1.85 12.99 1.53
C THR A 158 2.24 12.82 0.07
N TRP A 159 2.28 13.93 -0.65
CA TRP A 159 2.78 13.98 -2.01
C TRP A 159 3.51 15.29 -2.27
N LEU A 160 4.54 15.20 -3.12
CA LEU A 160 5.41 16.31 -3.48
C LEU A 160 5.10 16.75 -4.91
N ASP A 161 4.63 17.98 -5.07
CA ASP A 161 4.51 18.66 -6.34
C ASP A 161 5.87 19.24 -6.75
N THR A 162 6.63 18.46 -7.51
CA THR A 162 7.94 18.86 -8.04
C THR A 162 7.85 19.98 -9.09
N THR A 163 6.65 20.31 -9.56
CA THR A 163 6.44 21.46 -10.48
C THR A 163 6.35 22.79 -9.74
N ARG A 164 6.18 22.75 -8.41
CA ARG A 164 6.23 23.93 -7.53
C ARG A 164 7.60 24.08 -6.90
N SER A 165 8.03 25.32 -6.74
CA SER A 165 9.16 25.65 -5.88
C SER A 165 8.82 25.40 -4.41
N ALA A 166 9.83 25.09 -3.60
CA ALA A 166 9.66 24.78 -2.17
C ALA A 166 8.99 25.87 -1.33
N LYS A 167 8.95 27.12 -1.82
CA LYS A 167 8.31 28.25 -1.13
C LYS A 167 6.84 28.45 -1.53
N GLN A 168 6.38 27.80 -2.60
CA GLN A 168 4.99 27.91 -3.03
C GLN A 168 4.11 27.02 -2.16
N LEU A 169 2.92 27.54 -1.82
CA LEU A 169 1.89 26.77 -1.14
C LEU A 169 1.60 25.48 -1.91
N CYS A 170 1.40 24.41 -1.15
CA CYS A 170 1.09 23.08 -1.65
C CYS A 170 2.18 22.49 -2.53
N HIS A 171 3.44 22.92 -2.35
CA HIS A 171 4.61 22.20 -2.84
C HIS A 171 4.64 20.78 -2.28
N ARG A 172 4.48 20.64 -0.96
CA ARG A 172 4.12 19.37 -0.35
C ARG A 172 2.70 19.44 0.16
N ARG A 173 1.91 18.43 -0.21
CA ARG A 173 0.53 18.26 0.22
C ARG A 173 0.45 17.16 1.25
N ILE A 174 -0.41 17.38 2.24
CA ILE A 174 -0.86 16.38 3.19
C ILE A 174 -2.33 16.09 2.88
N PHE A 175 -2.65 14.82 2.67
CA PHE A 175 -4.00 14.37 2.37
C PHE A 175 -4.59 13.59 3.53
N GLU A 176 -5.86 13.86 3.82
CA GLU A 176 -6.66 13.09 4.78
C GLU A 176 -7.99 12.71 4.14
N SER A 177 -8.42 11.47 4.36
CA SER A 177 -9.79 11.04 4.10
C SER A 177 -10.57 11.12 5.41
N THR A 178 -11.58 11.97 5.48
CA THR A 178 -12.33 12.26 6.72
C THR A 178 -13.47 11.28 6.95
N GLN A 179 -14.01 11.17 8.16
CA GLN A 179 -15.15 10.28 8.40
C GLN A 179 -16.42 10.69 7.64
N ASP A 180 -16.62 11.97 7.39
CA ASP A 180 -17.82 12.49 6.73
C ASP A 180 -17.77 12.46 5.19
N ALA A 181 -17.05 11.50 4.61
CA ALA A 181 -17.00 11.29 3.16
C ALA A 181 -16.31 12.44 2.37
N ARG A 182 -15.18 13.00 2.85
CA ARG A 182 -14.35 13.97 2.09
C ARG A 182 -12.89 13.53 1.98
N LEU A 183 -12.23 13.95 0.90
CA LEU A 183 -10.78 13.93 0.74
C LEU A 183 -10.28 15.37 0.82
N VAL A 184 -9.42 15.66 1.78
CA VAL A 184 -8.90 17.01 2.06
C VAL A 184 -7.42 17.08 1.69
N ALA A 185 -6.97 18.22 1.19
CA ALA A 185 -5.57 18.53 0.91
C ALA A 185 -5.15 19.85 1.59
N VAL A 186 -4.11 19.79 2.41
CA VAL A 186 -3.49 20.97 3.03
C VAL A 186 -2.01 21.06 2.70
N ASP A 187 -1.48 22.28 2.73
CA ASP A 187 -0.06 22.56 2.61
C ASP A 187 0.71 22.05 3.85
N ALA A 188 1.79 21.32 3.65
CA ALA A 188 2.56 20.72 4.74
C ALA A 188 3.24 21.76 5.66
N ALA A 189 3.63 22.91 5.12
CA ALA A 189 4.36 23.92 5.90
C ALA A 189 3.42 24.78 6.77
N THR A 190 2.21 25.05 6.29
CA THR A 190 1.31 26.05 6.88
C THR A 190 0.00 25.48 7.41
N GLY A 191 -0.42 24.29 6.96
CA GLY A 191 -1.74 23.73 7.24
C GLY A 191 -2.88 24.42 6.47
N ALA A 192 -2.56 25.36 5.58
CA ALA A 192 -3.57 26.04 4.77
C ALA A 192 -4.17 25.08 3.72
N PRO A 193 -5.49 25.12 3.47
CA PRO A 193 -6.09 24.34 2.40
C PRO A 193 -5.46 24.63 1.04
N CYS A 194 -5.23 23.57 0.26
CA CYS A 194 -4.79 23.71 -1.12
C CYS A 194 -5.96 24.12 -2.01
N ALA A 195 -6.20 25.43 -2.15
CA ALA A 195 -7.38 25.97 -2.81
C ALA A 195 -7.62 25.45 -4.25
N ASP A 196 -6.57 24.97 -4.92
CA ASP A 196 -6.63 24.40 -6.27
C ASP A 196 -6.92 22.89 -6.32
N PHE A 197 -7.14 22.26 -5.17
CA PHE A 197 -7.54 20.86 -5.05
C PHE A 197 -9.05 20.77 -4.82
N GLY A 198 -9.76 20.19 -5.79
CA GLY A 198 -11.21 20.07 -5.75
C GLY A 198 -11.89 21.42 -5.58
N LYS A 199 -12.75 21.53 -4.57
CA LYS A 199 -13.36 22.77 -4.13
C LYS A 199 -12.72 23.20 -2.81
N ASP A 200 -11.95 24.28 -2.84
CA ASP A 200 -11.34 24.91 -1.66
C ASP A 200 -10.51 23.93 -0.80
N GLY A 201 -9.74 23.05 -1.46
CA GLY A 201 -8.92 22.04 -0.80
C GLY A 201 -9.60 20.71 -0.53
N GLN A 202 -10.79 20.46 -1.08
CA GLN A 202 -11.62 19.32 -0.73
C GLN A 202 -12.32 18.67 -1.93
N VAL A 203 -12.44 17.34 -1.89
CA VAL A 203 -13.24 16.55 -2.83
C VAL A 203 -14.31 15.79 -2.05
N SER A 204 -15.55 15.85 -2.50
CA SER A 204 -16.63 15.02 -1.96
C SER A 204 -16.47 13.58 -2.41
N LEU A 205 -16.50 12.65 -1.45
CA LEU A 205 -16.47 11.21 -1.71
C LEU A 205 -17.88 10.58 -1.65
N ARG A 206 -18.92 11.40 -1.51
CA ARG A 206 -20.33 10.99 -1.30
C ARG A 206 -21.03 10.49 -2.56
N GLU A 207 -20.46 10.74 -3.73
CA GLU A 207 -21.01 10.29 -5.02
C GLU A 207 -20.78 8.80 -5.22
N VAL A 208 -21.57 7.98 -4.50
CA VAL A 208 -21.57 6.53 -4.57
C VAL A 208 -23.00 6.01 -4.50
N LEU A 209 -23.27 4.92 -5.21
CA LEU A 209 -24.56 4.25 -5.19
C LEU A 209 -24.88 3.77 -3.77
N GLN A 210 -26.13 3.97 -3.31
CA GLN A 210 -26.61 3.65 -1.96
C GLN A 210 -25.85 4.35 -0.82
N TYR A 211 -25.31 5.55 -1.07
CA TYR A 211 -24.71 6.39 -0.04
C TYR A 211 -25.69 6.65 1.12
N HIS A 212 -25.18 6.55 2.35
CA HIS A 212 -25.86 7.00 3.55
C HIS A 212 -24.85 7.71 4.47
N PRO A 213 -25.15 8.93 4.96
CA PRO A 213 -24.29 9.64 5.89
C PRO A 213 -23.98 8.81 7.16
N GLY A 214 -22.76 8.88 7.65
CA GLY A 214 -22.28 8.09 8.81
C GLY A 214 -21.91 6.65 8.43
N TRP A 215 -22.74 5.98 7.63
CA TRP A 215 -22.51 4.57 7.28
C TRP A 215 -21.41 4.42 6.23
N TYR A 216 -21.33 5.32 5.24
CA TYR A 216 -20.18 5.40 4.32
C TYR A 216 -19.20 6.47 4.80
N HIS A 217 -18.00 6.05 5.19
CA HIS A 217 -17.01 6.89 5.85
C HIS A 217 -15.59 6.47 5.48
N MET A 218 -14.57 7.21 5.93
CA MET A 218 -13.17 6.82 5.73
C MET A 218 -12.40 6.83 7.04
N THR A 219 -11.68 5.73 7.24
CA THR A 219 -10.91 5.47 8.46
C THR A 219 -9.41 5.38 8.20
N SER A 220 -8.98 5.26 6.94
CA SER A 220 -7.58 5.05 6.55
C SER A 220 -7.01 6.15 5.65
N PRO A 221 -5.69 6.39 5.70
CA PRO A 221 -5.02 7.32 4.79
C PRO A 221 -5.18 6.87 3.32
N PRO A 222 -5.18 7.82 2.37
CA PRO A 222 -5.03 7.50 0.95
C PRO A 222 -3.72 6.76 0.65
N ALA A 223 -3.67 6.06 -0.48
CA ALA A 223 -2.42 5.62 -1.10
C ALA A 223 -1.97 6.62 -2.17
N ILE A 224 -0.65 6.79 -2.33
CA ILE A 224 -0.07 7.68 -3.34
C ILE A 224 0.69 6.85 -4.37
N ILE A 225 0.34 7.01 -5.64
CA ILE A 225 1.05 6.39 -6.77
C ILE A 225 1.19 7.41 -7.89
N ASP A 226 2.44 7.74 -8.22
CA ASP A 226 2.77 8.84 -9.13
C ASP A 226 2.06 10.15 -8.73
N ASP A 227 1.26 10.74 -9.63
CA ASP A 227 0.49 11.95 -9.42
C ASP A 227 -0.96 11.68 -8.96
N LEU A 228 -1.23 10.48 -8.43
CA LEU A 228 -2.56 10.06 -8.00
C LEU A 228 -2.65 9.85 -6.49
N VAL A 229 -3.76 10.32 -5.93
CA VAL A 229 -4.21 10.03 -4.58
C VAL A 229 -5.40 9.07 -4.65
N VAL A 230 -5.23 7.87 -4.08
CA VAL A 230 -6.19 6.78 -4.18
C VAL A 230 -6.86 6.54 -2.83
N VAL A 231 -8.19 6.51 -2.84
CA VAL A 231 -9.01 6.36 -1.63
C VAL A 231 -9.91 5.13 -1.73
N GLY A 232 -10.02 4.41 -0.61
CA GLY A 232 -11.01 3.36 -0.38
C GLY A 232 -12.19 3.89 0.43
N SER A 233 -12.78 3.03 1.26
CA SER A 233 -13.88 3.39 2.18
C SER A 233 -14.02 2.39 3.31
N ALA A 234 -14.59 2.85 4.43
CA ALA A 234 -15.24 2.03 5.44
C ALA A 234 -16.76 2.13 5.26
N ILE A 235 -17.46 1.04 5.51
CA ILE A 235 -18.90 0.93 5.33
C ILE A 235 -19.45 0.17 6.52
N ASP A 236 -20.50 0.69 7.15
CA ASP A 236 -21.26 -0.03 8.17
C ASP A 236 -22.10 -1.13 7.51
N ASP A 237 -21.44 -2.20 7.11
CA ASP A 237 -21.86 -3.20 6.13
C ASP A 237 -22.88 -4.22 6.64
N ASN A 238 -23.35 -4.11 7.88
CA ASN A 238 -24.29 -5.07 8.47
C ASN A 238 -25.76 -4.62 8.50
N HIS A 239 -26.10 -3.43 7.98
CA HIS A 239 -27.48 -2.91 8.00
C HIS A 239 -28.40 -3.45 6.90
N ARG A 240 -27.89 -3.60 5.66
CA ARG A 240 -28.69 -3.98 4.48
C ARG A 240 -27.88 -4.87 3.53
N VAL A 241 -28.55 -5.59 2.63
CA VAL A 241 -27.84 -6.33 1.57
C VAL A 241 -27.26 -5.40 0.51
N ASP A 242 -27.92 -4.29 0.21
CA ASP A 242 -27.54 -3.31 -0.79
C ASP A 242 -26.91 -2.06 -0.17
N MET A 243 -25.93 -2.26 0.73
CA MET A 243 -25.13 -1.15 1.26
C MET A 243 -24.42 -0.38 0.14
N ALA A 244 -23.88 0.78 0.51
CA ALA A 244 -23.04 1.56 -0.38
C ALA A 244 -21.93 0.69 -1.02
N ARG A 245 -21.53 1.05 -2.23
CA ARG A 245 -20.51 0.31 -2.97
C ARG A 245 -19.11 0.71 -2.49
N GLY A 246 -18.27 -0.28 -2.21
CA GLY A 246 -16.89 -0.12 -1.76
C GLY A 246 -15.91 0.41 -2.81
N VAL A 247 -16.35 1.34 -3.65
CA VAL A 247 -15.59 1.83 -4.81
C VAL A 247 -14.24 2.42 -4.38
N VAL A 248 -13.18 1.99 -5.07
CA VAL A 248 -11.84 2.58 -4.96
C VAL A 248 -11.71 3.64 -6.04
N ARG A 249 -11.25 4.83 -5.68
CA ARG A 249 -11.17 5.97 -6.61
C ARG A 249 -9.79 6.61 -6.56
N ALA A 250 -9.26 6.97 -7.72
CA ALA A 250 -8.07 7.79 -7.81
C ALA A 250 -8.40 9.19 -8.30
N TYR A 251 -7.84 10.17 -7.62
CA TYR A 251 -7.91 11.57 -7.98
C TYR A 251 -6.52 12.06 -8.34
N ASP A 252 -6.47 13.04 -9.23
CA ASP A 252 -5.28 13.82 -9.49
C ASP A 252 -4.82 14.54 -8.21
N ALA A 253 -3.60 14.29 -7.74
CA ALA A 253 -3.11 14.85 -6.48
C ALA A 253 -2.98 16.39 -6.52
N ARG A 254 -2.94 17.01 -7.71
CA ARG A 254 -2.90 18.47 -7.88
C ARG A 254 -4.28 19.09 -7.85
N SER A 255 -5.18 18.57 -8.66
CA SER A 255 -6.45 19.23 -8.96
C SER A 255 -7.64 18.60 -8.24
N GLY A 256 -7.50 17.40 -7.69
CA GLY A 256 -8.61 16.65 -7.13
C GLY A 256 -9.57 16.10 -8.20
N ALA A 257 -9.20 16.15 -9.48
CA ALA A 257 -10.02 15.59 -10.56
C ALA A 257 -10.05 14.07 -10.50
N LEU A 258 -11.24 13.46 -10.54
CA LEU A 258 -11.39 12.00 -10.62
C LEU A 258 -10.74 11.48 -11.91
N ARG A 259 -9.83 10.51 -11.78
CA ARG A 259 -9.12 9.90 -12.91
C ARG A 259 -9.69 8.54 -13.27
N TRP A 260 -9.97 7.72 -12.26
CA TRP A 260 -10.60 6.42 -12.45
C TRP A 260 -11.32 5.98 -11.17
N SER A 261 -12.25 5.05 -11.34
CA SER A 261 -12.95 4.35 -10.27
C SER A 261 -12.97 2.85 -10.56
N TRP A 262 -12.80 2.04 -9.53
CA TRP A 262 -12.94 0.59 -9.59
C TRP A 262 -13.98 0.12 -8.57
N ASP A 263 -14.95 -0.64 -9.04
CA ASP A 263 -15.99 -1.23 -8.20
C ASP A 263 -15.63 -2.69 -7.87
N PRO A 264 -15.46 -3.06 -6.58
CA PRO A 264 -15.10 -4.41 -6.17
C PRO A 264 -16.18 -5.45 -6.50
N LEU A 265 -17.44 -5.06 -6.61
CA LEU A 265 -18.55 -6.01 -6.73
C LEU A 265 -19.31 -5.88 -8.05
N PRO A 266 -18.63 -5.77 -9.21
CA PRO A 266 -19.24 -5.34 -10.46
C PRO A 266 -20.53 -6.10 -10.76
N ALA A 267 -21.51 -5.44 -11.38
CA ALA A 267 -22.77 -6.06 -11.73
C ALA A 267 -22.51 -7.41 -12.43
N ASN A 268 -22.97 -8.51 -11.85
CA ASN A 268 -22.72 -9.86 -12.34
C ASN A 268 -23.93 -10.35 -13.16
N PRO A 269 -23.87 -10.32 -14.51
CA PRO A 269 -24.96 -10.80 -15.35
C PRO A 269 -25.08 -12.34 -15.36
N THR A 270 -24.05 -13.09 -14.94
CA THR A 270 -24.01 -14.56 -15.10
C THR A 270 -24.60 -15.33 -13.92
N ALA A 271 -24.72 -14.70 -12.75
CA ALA A 271 -25.50 -15.24 -11.62
C ALA A 271 -27.00 -14.92 -11.73
N ALA A 272 -27.41 -14.18 -12.77
CA ALA A 272 -28.79 -13.72 -12.99
C ALA A 272 -29.69 -14.73 -13.72
N ALA A 273 -29.24 -15.97 -13.96
CA ALA A 273 -29.98 -16.95 -14.72
C ALA A 273 -30.52 -18.09 -13.83
N ALA A 274 -31.45 -17.77 -12.94
CA ALA A 274 -32.53 -18.69 -12.60
C ALA A 274 -33.80 -18.14 -13.27
N GLU A 275 -34.45 -18.96 -14.09
CA GLU A 275 -35.53 -18.57 -15.00
C GLU A 275 -36.63 -17.72 -14.30
N GLY A 276 -36.93 -16.55 -14.87
CA GLY A 276 -38.16 -15.81 -14.61
C GLY A 276 -38.11 -14.65 -13.62
N LYS A 277 -36.95 -14.25 -13.07
CA LYS A 277 -36.84 -13.06 -12.22
C LYS A 277 -35.92 -11.99 -12.83
N SER A 278 -36.37 -10.74 -12.80
CA SER A 278 -35.67 -9.56 -13.31
C SER A 278 -34.24 -9.47 -12.76
N PRO A 279 -33.25 -9.01 -13.55
CA PRO A 279 -31.85 -9.15 -13.21
C PRO A 279 -31.46 -8.14 -12.15
N SER A 280 -31.06 -8.61 -10.97
CA SER A 280 -29.80 -8.16 -10.39
C SER A 280 -29.59 -8.81 -9.03
N TRP A 281 -28.72 -9.80 -9.01
CA TRP A 281 -27.81 -9.96 -7.90
C TRP A 281 -27.24 -8.60 -7.47
N ARG A 282 -27.51 -8.14 -6.23
CA ARG A 282 -26.92 -6.92 -5.68
C ARG A 282 -26.57 -7.12 -4.21
N SER A 283 -25.27 -7.20 -3.93
CA SER A 283 -24.73 -6.97 -2.60
C SER A 283 -23.97 -5.64 -2.60
N GLY A 284 -23.90 -4.98 -1.46
CA GLY A 284 -23.11 -3.78 -1.19
C GLY A 284 -21.75 -4.10 -0.56
N ALA A 285 -21.07 -3.07 -0.07
CA ALA A 285 -19.75 -3.15 0.54
C ALA A 285 -18.64 -3.62 -0.43
N GLY A 286 -17.81 -4.58 -0.03
CA GLY A 286 -16.57 -4.94 -0.71
C GLY A 286 -15.47 -3.88 -0.57
N ASN A 287 -15.61 -2.99 0.41
CA ASN A 287 -14.84 -1.75 0.58
C ASN A 287 -13.39 -1.98 0.98
N ALA A 288 -12.51 -1.07 0.59
CA ALA A 288 -11.10 -1.08 1.01
C ALA A 288 -10.90 -0.15 2.21
N TRP A 289 -11.20 -0.62 3.42
CA TRP A 289 -11.05 0.17 4.65
C TRP A 289 -9.65 0.05 5.25
N SER A 290 -8.92 -1.02 4.96
CA SER A 290 -7.52 -1.19 5.38
C SER A 290 -6.55 -0.40 4.50
N ILE A 291 -5.27 -0.42 4.87
CA ILE A 291 -4.21 0.31 4.17
C ILE A 291 -3.90 -0.38 2.85
N MET A 292 -3.98 0.39 1.76
CA MET A 292 -3.50 -0.03 0.44
C MET A 292 -1.99 0.21 0.33
N VAL A 293 -1.28 -0.67 -0.40
CA VAL A 293 0.16 -0.52 -0.67
C VAL A 293 0.43 -0.47 -2.15
N VAL A 294 1.57 0.10 -2.54
CA VAL A 294 1.91 0.38 -3.93
C VAL A 294 3.29 -0.14 -4.29
N ASP A 295 3.41 -0.67 -5.50
CA ASP A 295 4.67 -0.93 -6.19
C ASP A 295 4.78 0.07 -7.34
N GLN A 296 5.39 1.22 -7.07
CA GLN A 296 5.57 2.28 -8.06
C GLN A 296 6.35 1.79 -9.29
N GLY A 297 7.37 0.94 -9.09
CA GLY A 297 8.20 0.41 -10.17
C GLY A 297 7.45 -0.52 -11.14
N ARG A 298 6.30 -1.07 -10.72
CA ARG A 298 5.45 -1.94 -11.56
C ARG A 298 4.13 -1.31 -11.97
N ASP A 299 3.84 -0.08 -11.54
CA ASP A 299 2.52 0.55 -11.65
C ASP A 299 1.42 -0.37 -11.10
N LEU A 300 1.60 -0.84 -9.86
CA LEU A 300 0.64 -1.70 -9.18
C LEU A 300 0.20 -1.09 -7.86
N LEU A 301 -1.12 -1.05 -7.67
CA LEU A 301 -1.80 -0.78 -6.41
C LEU A 301 -2.39 -2.08 -5.88
N PHE A 302 -2.09 -2.43 -4.64
CA PHE A 302 -2.65 -3.59 -3.97
C PHE A 302 -3.76 -3.15 -3.02
N VAL A 303 -4.96 -3.66 -3.28
CA VAL A 303 -6.17 -3.31 -2.55
C VAL A 303 -6.66 -4.54 -1.78
N PRO A 304 -6.63 -4.52 -0.44
CA PRO A 304 -7.35 -5.49 0.38
C PRO A 304 -8.84 -5.10 0.44
N THR A 305 -9.74 -5.99 0.02
CA THR A 305 -11.18 -5.73 0.00
C THR A 305 -11.91 -6.37 1.17
N GLY A 306 -12.92 -5.62 1.61
CA GLY A 306 -13.87 -5.90 2.68
C GLY A 306 -14.87 -7.00 2.32
N SER A 307 -15.71 -7.36 3.28
CA SER A 307 -16.81 -8.29 3.07
C SER A 307 -17.94 -7.69 2.23
N ALA A 308 -18.77 -8.55 1.68
CA ALA A 308 -19.98 -8.15 0.98
C ALA A 308 -21.13 -8.10 2.00
N SER A 309 -21.94 -7.04 1.94
CA SER A 309 -22.98 -6.81 2.93
C SER A 309 -24.20 -7.73 2.74
N PRO A 310 -24.82 -8.24 3.82
CA PRO A 310 -24.40 -8.14 5.22
C PRO A 310 -23.39 -9.23 5.57
N ASP A 311 -22.40 -8.97 6.43
CA ASP A 311 -21.26 -9.89 6.63
C ASP A 311 -21.68 -11.25 7.18
N TYR A 312 -22.60 -11.25 8.15
CA TYR A 312 -22.99 -12.46 8.88
C TYR A 312 -24.22 -13.19 8.31
N TYR A 313 -24.81 -12.71 7.20
CA TYR A 313 -25.97 -13.36 6.59
C TYR A 313 -25.89 -13.41 5.06
N GLY A 314 -25.49 -14.57 4.53
CA GLY A 314 -25.37 -14.82 3.09
C GLY A 314 -26.69 -15.18 2.37
N GLY A 315 -27.80 -15.39 3.09
CA GLY A 315 -29.05 -15.85 2.46
C GLY A 315 -29.67 -14.85 1.46
N LEU A 316 -29.40 -13.55 1.61
CA LEU A 316 -29.79 -12.50 0.66
C LEU A 316 -28.79 -12.33 -0.48
N ARG A 317 -27.60 -12.93 -0.32
CA ARG A 317 -26.51 -12.90 -1.27
C ARG A 317 -25.99 -14.33 -1.59
N PRO A 318 -26.77 -15.22 -2.26
CA PRO A 318 -26.22 -16.43 -2.89
C PRO A 318 -25.14 -16.20 -3.97
N GLY A 319 -23.94 -16.71 -3.75
CA GLY A 319 -22.83 -16.69 -4.71
C GLY A 319 -21.52 -16.30 -4.04
N ASP A 320 -20.42 -16.32 -4.78
CA ASP A 320 -19.10 -16.13 -4.17
C ASP A 320 -18.80 -14.68 -3.76
N ASP A 321 -19.68 -13.70 -4.05
CA ASP A 321 -19.48 -12.28 -3.70
C ASP A 321 -18.20 -11.64 -4.25
N LYS A 322 -17.69 -12.13 -5.38
CA LYS A 322 -16.42 -11.68 -5.95
C LYS A 322 -16.51 -10.24 -6.48
N TRP A 323 -15.61 -9.31 -6.15
CA TRP A 323 -14.29 -9.38 -5.50
C TRP A 323 -14.26 -8.86 -4.04
N SER A 324 -15.27 -9.15 -3.21
CA SER A 324 -15.11 -9.03 -1.75
C SER A 324 -14.05 -9.99 -1.22
N ASN A 325 -13.61 -9.79 0.03
CA ASN A 325 -12.72 -10.71 0.73
C ASN A 325 -11.47 -11.10 -0.07
N SER A 326 -10.90 -10.14 -0.79
CA SER A 326 -9.85 -10.38 -1.78
C SER A 326 -8.64 -9.51 -1.54
N VAL A 327 -7.50 -9.94 -2.09
CA VAL A 327 -6.41 -9.04 -2.45
C VAL A 327 -6.41 -8.89 -3.97
N VAL A 328 -6.52 -7.66 -4.45
CA VAL A 328 -6.49 -7.36 -5.88
C VAL A 328 -5.32 -6.45 -6.21
N ALA A 329 -4.76 -6.62 -7.40
CA ALA A 329 -3.77 -5.73 -7.97
C ALA A 329 -4.39 -4.95 -9.12
N LEU A 330 -4.44 -3.63 -8.97
CA LEU A 330 -4.89 -2.69 -9.99
C LEU A 330 -3.68 -1.99 -10.62
N ARG A 331 -3.81 -1.57 -11.88
CA ARG A 331 -2.91 -0.56 -12.44
C ARG A 331 -3.11 0.75 -11.70
N GLY A 332 -2.04 1.32 -11.16
CA GLY A 332 -2.10 2.60 -10.45
C GLY A 332 -2.65 3.72 -11.34
N LYS A 333 -2.15 3.81 -12.57
CA LYS A 333 -2.53 4.85 -13.53
C LYS A 333 -3.97 4.78 -14.05
N THR A 334 -4.55 3.58 -14.14
CA THR A 334 -5.83 3.38 -14.86
C THR A 334 -6.93 2.72 -14.05
N GLY A 335 -6.61 2.16 -12.87
CA GLY A 335 -7.55 1.36 -12.07
C GLY A 335 -7.87 -0.01 -12.70
N GLN A 336 -7.24 -0.38 -13.81
CA GLN A 336 -7.50 -1.65 -14.47
C GLN A 336 -7.07 -2.82 -13.59
N LEU A 337 -7.97 -3.77 -13.35
CA LEU A 337 -7.66 -5.02 -12.66
C LEU A 337 -6.62 -5.82 -13.45
N VAL A 338 -5.46 -6.07 -12.83
CA VAL A 338 -4.39 -6.89 -13.40
C VAL A 338 -4.58 -8.35 -12.99
N TRP A 339 -4.81 -8.58 -11.69
CA TRP A 339 -5.16 -9.88 -11.13
C TRP A 339 -5.85 -9.68 -9.77
N GLY A 340 -6.55 -10.71 -9.30
CA GLY A 340 -7.08 -10.74 -7.93
C GLY A 340 -7.13 -12.16 -7.39
N PHE A 341 -7.13 -12.28 -6.07
CA PHE A 341 -7.31 -13.55 -5.38
C PHE A 341 -8.30 -13.37 -4.23
N GLN A 342 -9.39 -14.13 -4.30
CA GLN A 342 -10.41 -14.15 -3.28
C GLN A 342 -10.00 -15.14 -2.20
N LEU A 343 -9.88 -14.63 -0.97
CA LEU A 343 -9.36 -15.33 0.19
C LEU A 343 -10.46 -16.13 0.87
N VAL A 344 -11.66 -15.54 0.94
CA VAL A 344 -12.89 -16.15 1.47
C VAL A 344 -13.98 -16.01 0.41
N HIS A 345 -14.59 -17.13 0.04
CA HIS A 345 -15.75 -17.15 -0.87
C HIS A 345 -17.02 -17.16 -0.05
N HIS A 346 -18.01 -16.35 -0.44
CA HIS A 346 -19.31 -16.28 0.24
C HIS A 346 -19.14 -16.17 1.76
N ASP A 347 -18.46 -15.12 2.22
CA ASP A 347 -18.14 -14.95 3.64
C ASP A 347 -19.40 -14.92 4.50
N LEU A 348 -19.34 -15.51 5.69
CA LEU A 348 -20.43 -15.54 6.69
C LEU A 348 -19.93 -15.18 8.09
N TRP A 349 -18.66 -14.77 8.20
CA TRP A 349 -17.95 -14.65 9.47
C TRP A 349 -17.23 -13.32 9.64
N ASP A 350 -17.43 -12.36 8.72
CA ASP A 350 -16.66 -11.12 8.68
C ASP A 350 -15.15 -11.42 8.62
N PHE A 351 -14.75 -12.25 7.65
CA PHE A 351 -13.36 -12.62 7.42
C PHE A 351 -12.71 -11.82 6.30
N ASP A 352 -12.99 -10.53 6.27
CA ASP A 352 -12.41 -9.63 5.29
C ASP A 352 -10.91 -9.37 5.49
N SER A 353 -10.32 -8.68 4.52
CA SER A 353 -8.87 -8.42 4.47
C SER A 353 -8.48 -7.19 5.30
N ALA A 354 -8.56 -7.31 6.62
CA ALA A 354 -8.22 -6.23 7.55
C ALA A 354 -6.73 -5.86 7.60
N ALA A 355 -5.84 -6.80 7.30
CA ALA A 355 -4.39 -6.57 7.36
C ALA A 355 -3.91 -5.83 6.10
N PRO A 356 -3.05 -4.80 6.24
CA PRO A 356 -2.36 -4.22 5.09
C PRO A 356 -1.58 -5.28 4.30
N PRO A 357 -1.62 -5.29 2.96
CA PRO A 357 -0.71 -6.13 2.20
C PRO A 357 0.74 -5.69 2.43
N LEU A 358 1.68 -6.64 2.38
CA LEU A 358 3.11 -6.38 2.53
C LEU A 358 3.85 -6.75 1.24
N LEU A 359 4.58 -5.80 0.67
CA LEU A 359 5.49 -6.06 -0.44
C LEU A 359 6.86 -6.46 0.09
N ALA A 360 7.35 -7.62 -0.32
CA ALA A 360 8.64 -8.14 0.12
C ALA A 360 9.38 -8.84 -1.01
N THR A 361 10.65 -9.13 -0.78
CA THR A 361 11.43 -10.03 -1.63
C THR A 361 11.78 -11.27 -0.83
N LEU A 362 11.35 -12.45 -1.31
CA LEU A 362 11.68 -13.74 -0.71
C LEU A 362 12.79 -14.41 -1.51
N ARG A 363 13.69 -15.10 -0.80
CA ARG A 363 14.68 -15.97 -1.42
C ARG A 363 14.09 -17.38 -1.58
N VAL A 364 13.83 -17.79 -2.81
CA VAL A 364 13.28 -19.12 -3.15
C VAL A 364 14.23 -19.80 -4.15
N ASP A 365 14.76 -20.97 -3.80
CA ASP A 365 15.71 -21.73 -4.61
C ASP A 365 16.91 -20.89 -5.10
N GLY A 366 17.46 -20.07 -4.21
CA GLY A 366 18.58 -19.18 -4.51
C GLY A 366 18.21 -17.94 -5.34
N LYS A 367 16.94 -17.74 -5.72
CA LYS A 367 16.47 -16.61 -6.51
C LYS A 367 15.64 -15.63 -5.68
N ASP A 368 15.84 -14.34 -5.92
CA ASP A 368 14.99 -13.29 -5.36
C ASP A 368 13.65 -13.25 -6.09
N VAL A 369 12.57 -13.37 -5.32
CA VAL A 369 11.20 -13.40 -5.80
C VAL A 369 10.42 -12.28 -5.12
N PRO A 370 10.03 -11.23 -5.86
CA PRO A 370 9.15 -10.21 -5.32
C PRO A 370 7.77 -10.82 -5.06
N VAL A 371 7.19 -10.52 -3.91
CA VAL A 371 5.88 -11.01 -3.48
C VAL A 371 5.05 -9.90 -2.85
N VAL A 372 3.73 -10.07 -2.91
CA VAL A 372 2.80 -9.45 -1.96
C VAL A 372 2.36 -10.52 -0.97
N ILE A 373 2.27 -10.18 0.31
CA ILE A 373 1.82 -11.08 1.38
C ILE A 373 0.57 -10.46 1.97
N GLN A 374 -0.55 -11.17 1.92
CA GLN A 374 -1.82 -10.76 2.51
C GLN A 374 -2.12 -11.59 3.75
N GLY A 375 -2.26 -10.94 4.91
CA GLY A 375 -2.86 -11.55 6.10
C GLY A 375 -4.39 -11.44 6.04
N ASN A 376 -5.11 -12.36 6.67
CA ASN A 376 -6.58 -12.37 6.67
C ASN A 376 -7.14 -12.69 8.06
N LYS A 377 -8.34 -12.19 8.38
CA LYS A 377 -9.04 -12.42 9.66
C LYS A 377 -9.26 -13.91 9.99
N SER A 378 -9.28 -14.80 8.98
CA SER A 378 -9.30 -16.26 9.16
C SER A 378 -8.05 -16.85 9.84
N GLY A 379 -6.99 -16.06 10.03
CA GLY A 379 -5.71 -16.50 10.58
C GLY A 379 -4.72 -17.05 9.55
N ALA A 380 -5.09 -17.03 8.26
CA ALA A 380 -4.23 -17.46 7.17
C ALA A 380 -3.38 -16.31 6.59
N MET A 381 -2.23 -16.68 6.01
CA MET A 381 -1.37 -15.79 5.24
C MET A 381 -1.22 -16.30 3.81
N TYR A 382 -1.28 -15.37 2.86
CA TYR A 382 -1.33 -15.65 1.43
C TYR A 382 -0.23 -14.87 0.69
N PRO A 383 0.96 -15.47 0.50
CA PRO A 383 1.99 -14.92 -0.37
C PRO A 383 1.62 -15.12 -1.85
N ALA A 384 1.76 -14.06 -2.66
CA ALA A 384 1.58 -14.08 -4.10
C ALA A 384 2.78 -13.47 -4.82
N LYS A 385 3.29 -14.14 -5.87
CA LYS A 385 4.40 -13.59 -6.68
C LYS A 385 3.97 -12.32 -7.42
N LEU A 386 4.81 -11.28 -7.39
CA LEU A 386 4.56 -10.11 -8.23
C LEU A 386 4.87 -10.44 -9.69
N LEU A 387 3.99 -9.98 -10.58
CA LEU A 387 4.25 -10.07 -12.02
C LEU A 387 5.52 -9.28 -12.35
N ARG A 388 6.28 -9.75 -13.35
CA ARG A 388 7.43 -8.98 -13.85
C ARG A 388 6.95 -7.65 -14.44
N PRO A 389 7.72 -6.56 -14.29
CA PRO A 389 7.44 -5.32 -15.00
C PRO A 389 7.24 -5.64 -16.49
N HIS A 390 6.10 -5.28 -17.05
CA HIS A 390 5.87 -5.46 -18.48
C HIS A 390 6.64 -4.37 -19.23
N SER A 391 7.45 -4.75 -20.21
CA SER A 391 7.83 -3.84 -21.29
C SER A 391 6.57 -3.51 -22.10
N PRO A 392 6.35 -2.26 -22.54
CA PRO A 392 5.16 -1.86 -23.29
C PRO A 392 4.89 -2.64 -24.60
N SER A 393 5.80 -3.51 -25.05
CA SER A 393 5.73 -4.16 -26.37
C SER A 393 5.14 -5.58 -26.40
N GLN A 394 4.67 -6.16 -25.29
CA GLN A 394 4.15 -7.53 -25.30
C GLN A 394 2.76 -7.64 -24.65
N SER A 395 1.72 -7.34 -25.44
CA SER A 395 0.31 -7.56 -25.10
C SER A 395 -0.26 -8.74 -25.87
N SER A 396 -0.08 -9.95 -25.35
CA SER A 396 -1.05 -11.06 -25.46
C SER A 396 -0.53 -12.25 -24.67
N HIS A 397 -1.41 -12.92 -23.93
CA HIS A 397 -1.20 -14.12 -23.08
C HIS A 397 -1.13 -13.85 -21.57
N LEU A 398 -2.30 -13.61 -20.98
CA LEU A 398 -2.57 -13.97 -19.58
C LEU A 398 -3.67 -15.04 -19.57
N ARG A 399 -3.29 -16.32 -19.70
CA ARG A 399 -4.14 -17.45 -19.32
C ARG A 399 -3.33 -18.46 -18.50
N SER A 400 -3.74 -18.59 -17.23
CA SER A 400 -3.34 -19.56 -16.19
C SER A 400 -2.54 -18.95 -15.03
N LEU A 401 -3.25 -18.48 -14.00
CA LEU A 401 -2.71 -17.87 -12.77
C LEU A 401 -2.80 -18.79 -11.51
N ARG A 402 -2.94 -20.11 -11.67
CA ARG A 402 -3.01 -21.02 -10.49
C ARG A 402 -1.70 -21.19 -9.71
N LYS A 403 -0.55 -20.75 -10.25
CA LYS A 403 0.77 -20.90 -9.60
C LYS A 403 1.18 -19.71 -8.71
N LEU A 404 0.29 -18.75 -8.48
CA LEU A 404 0.65 -17.52 -7.78
C LEU A 404 0.57 -17.62 -6.26
N PHE A 405 -0.27 -18.48 -5.70
CA PHE A 405 -0.54 -18.53 -4.27
C PHE A 405 -0.02 -19.83 -3.66
N LEU A 406 0.69 -19.71 -2.54
CA LEU A 406 1.08 -20.83 -1.68
C LEU A 406 0.37 -20.64 -0.33
N PRO A 407 -0.81 -21.24 -0.09
CA PRO A 407 -1.43 -21.13 1.22
C PRO A 407 -0.56 -21.88 2.25
N THR A 408 -0.16 -21.19 3.31
CA THR A 408 0.47 -21.81 4.48
C THR A 408 -0.38 -21.50 5.71
N LYS A 409 -0.95 -22.54 6.34
CA LYS A 409 -1.63 -22.41 7.63
C LYS A 409 -0.61 -22.31 8.76
N LEU A 410 -0.82 -21.37 9.68
CA LEU A 410 -0.05 -21.29 10.91
C LEU A 410 -0.54 -22.37 11.87
N GLY A 411 0.10 -23.54 11.89
CA GLY A 411 -0.28 -24.64 12.80
C GLY A 411 -0.08 -26.07 12.28
N ASP A 412 0.22 -26.26 10.99
CA ASP A 412 0.60 -27.58 10.51
C ASP A 412 1.97 -27.95 11.11
N GLN A 413 1.98 -28.95 11.98
CA GLN A 413 3.19 -29.51 12.54
C GLN A 413 4.15 -29.85 11.40
N LEU A 414 5.32 -29.22 11.43
CA LEU A 414 6.47 -29.55 10.60
C LEU A 414 6.64 -31.09 10.59
N PRO A 415 6.40 -31.78 9.47
CA PRO A 415 6.89 -33.14 9.37
C PRO A 415 8.40 -33.05 9.52
N ARG A 416 8.97 -33.89 10.40
CA ARG A 416 10.40 -34.08 10.57
C ARG A 416 11.01 -34.52 9.24
N ILE A 417 11.26 -33.58 8.34
CA ILE A 417 12.12 -33.75 7.20
C ILE A 417 13.43 -33.13 7.64
N ALA A 418 14.42 -33.98 7.85
CA ALA A 418 15.80 -33.59 7.98
C ALA A 418 16.22 -32.85 6.71
N ILE A 419 16.03 -31.53 6.69
CA ILE A 419 16.63 -30.64 5.71
C ILE A 419 17.65 -29.83 6.49
N GLY A 420 18.91 -30.26 6.38
CA GLY A 420 20.03 -29.36 6.60
C GLY A 420 19.94 -28.25 5.56
N ALA A 421 19.31 -27.14 5.92
CA ALA A 421 19.39 -25.87 5.22
C ALA A 421 19.30 -24.77 6.27
N GLU A 422 20.46 -24.22 6.58
CA GLU A 422 20.68 -23.07 7.45
C GLU A 422 19.87 -21.87 6.91
N ILE A 423 18.75 -21.52 7.56
CA ILE A 423 18.10 -20.22 7.32
C ILE A 423 19.00 -19.16 7.93
N THR A 424 19.91 -18.63 7.11
CA THR A 424 20.84 -17.58 7.51
C THR A 424 20.27 -16.22 7.14
N PHE A 425 19.77 -15.47 8.11
CA PHE A 425 19.67 -14.02 7.99
C PHE A 425 21.08 -13.45 8.16
N ARG A 426 21.78 -13.12 7.07
CA ARG A 426 23.04 -12.36 7.17
C ARG A 426 22.73 -10.89 7.41
N ALA A 427 22.76 -10.48 8.67
CA ALA A 427 23.32 -9.18 9.02
C ALA A 427 24.83 -9.36 9.17
N SER A 428 25.63 -8.57 8.44
CA SER A 428 27.09 -8.59 8.56
C SER A 428 27.51 -7.99 9.90
N ALA A 429 27.69 -8.82 10.92
CA ALA A 429 28.55 -8.54 12.05
C ALA A 429 29.18 -9.86 12.53
N THR A 430 30.51 -9.87 12.62
CA THR A 430 31.33 -11.05 12.85
C THR A 430 31.19 -11.58 14.29
N LYS A 431 31.00 -12.91 14.40
CA LYS A 431 31.03 -13.84 15.56
C LYS A 431 31.56 -13.36 16.94
N ALA A 432 30.84 -13.74 18.01
CA ALA A 432 31.37 -14.57 19.10
C ALA A 432 30.28 -15.24 20.01
N PHE A 433 30.39 -16.57 20.11
CA PHE A 433 29.96 -17.57 21.11
C PHE A 433 28.91 -17.32 22.24
N LEU A 434 27.85 -18.15 22.20
CA LEU A 434 27.18 -18.97 23.24
C LEU A 434 27.24 -18.60 24.74
N ARG A 435 26.04 -18.45 25.36
CA ARG A 435 25.52 -19.31 26.45
C ARG A 435 24.04 -18.99 26.74
N ARG A 436 23.18 -20.02 26.79
CA ARG A 436 21.79 -19.94 27.28
C ARG A 436 21.75 -20.13 28.81
N PRO A 437 20.80 -19.51 29.50
CA PRO A 437 20.05 -20.23 30.52
C PRO A 437 18.54 -20.19 30.26
N ALA A 438 17.88 -21.27 30.67
CA ALA A 438 16.46 -21.51 30.57
C ALA A 438 15.65 -20.55 31.46
N PHE A 439 14.57 -19.99 30.92
CA PHE A 439 13.52 -19.34 31.71
C PHE A 439 12.30 -20.26 31.81
N LYS A 440 11.92 -20.59 33.05
CA LYS A 440 10.65 -21.21 33.42
C LYS A 440 9.51 -20.23 33.13
N ALA A 441 8.47 -20.71 32.46
CA ALA A 441 7.20 -20.00 32.33
C ALA A 441 6.50 -19.94 33.70
N LEU A 442 6.10 -18.74 34.12
CA LEU A 442 5.17 -18.50 35.22
C LEU A 442 3.90 -17.94 34.59
N SER A 443 2.84 -18.74 34.63
CA SER A 443 1.48 -18.35 34.26
C SER A 443 0.87 -17.49 35.36
N TRP A 444 0.25 -16.37 34.99
CA TRP A 444 -0.69 -15.64 35.85
C TRP A 444 -1.97 -15.40 35.06
N TYR A 445 -3.04 -16.09 35.44
CA TYR A 445 -4.43 -15.71 35.17
C TYR A 445 -4.99 -15.13 36.47
N PRO A 446 -5.74 -14.01 36.43
CA PRO A 446 -6.75 -13.73 37.43
C PRO A 446 -8.13 -14.07 36.87
N GLU A 447 -8.78 -15.03 37.54
CA GLU A 447 -10.23 -15.19 37.53
C GLU A 447 -10.88 -13.88 38.02
N THR A 448 -11.92 -13.41 37.33
CA THR A 448 -12.99 -12.65 37.98
C THR A 448 -14.34 -13.11 37.46
N SER A 449 -15.21 -13.31 38.43
CA SER A 449 -16.52 -13.94 38.44
C SER A 449 -17.62 -13.09 37.83
N ALA A 450 -18.63 -13.79 37.31
CA ALA A 450 -19.94 -13.26 36.99
C ALA A 450 -20.65 -12.62 38.19
N ALA A 451 -21.30 -11.49 37.94
CA ALA A 451 -22.59 -11.06 38.46
C ALA A 451 -23.22 -10.10 37.46
#